data_AF-A0AAN7GVL0-F1
#
_entry.id   AF-A0AAN7GVL0-F1
#
_cell.length_a   1.000
_cell.length_b   1.000
_cell.length_c   1.000
_cell.angle_alpha   90.00
_cell.angle_beta   90.00
_cell.angle_gamma   90.00
#
_symmetry.space_group_name_H-M   'P 1'
#
loop_
_entity.id
_entity.type
_entity.pdbx_description
1 polymer ?
#
loop_
_entity_poly.entity_id
_entity_poly.type
_entity_poly.pdbx_seq_one_letter_code
_entity_poly.pdbx_strand_id
1 'polypeptide(L)'
;MVSRTRAGFNLHIIDTPGLIEGGYVNFQTLEIIKRFLLEKSIDVLLYVDRLDTYRVDNLDKQIVRAITDSFGKEIWKKALIVLTHAQLSPPDCLEYDVFFARRSEALLKVVRSGAKIKKQDTWGSNIPFALVENSGRCNKNKNEEKIIPGGTAWIPNLVKTIIDVTLNGSKAIKVDKKLVEGPNPNRKWKEFIPLIFAVQYFFIIKPIQRAIKQDIAREARPAWEMRDTGSPLRKY
;
A
#
# COMPACT_ATOMS: atom_id res chain seq x y z
N MET A 1 -0.70 6.04 -18.40
CA MET A 1 -1.89 5.16 -18.46
C MET A 1 -2.34 5.03 -19.91
N VAL A 2 -2.57 3.81 -20.37
CA VAL A 2 -3.10 3.51 -21.71
C VAL A 2 -4.48 2.89 -21.53
N SER A 3 -5.46 3.37 -22.30
CA SER A 3 -6.79 2.79 -22.36
C SER A 3 -7.11 2.37 -23.80
N ARG A 4 -7.74 1.21 -23.95
CA ARG A 4 -8.21 0.68 -25.23
C ARG A 4 -9.60 0.09 -25.06
N THR A 5 -10.50 0.43 -25.98
CA THR A 5 -11.86 -0.09 -26.01
C THR A 5 -12.02 -0.96 -27.24
N ARG A 6 -12.57 -2.17 -27.08
CA ARG A 6 -12.91 -3.06 -28.19
C ARG A 6 -14.14 -3.89 -27.83
N ALA A 7 -15.14 -3.90 -28.71
CA ALA A 7 -16.38 -4.67 -28.53
C ALA A 7 -17.05 -4.47 -27.14
N GLY A 8 -17.06 -3.23 -26.64
CA GLY A 8 -17.62 -2.91 -25.31
C GLY A 8 -16.73 -3.26 -24.12
N PHE A 9 -15.57 -3.89 -24.35
CA PHE A 9 -14.56 -4.17 -23.32
C PHE A 9 -13.54 -3.03 -23.24
N ASN A 10 -13.32 -2.50 -22.04
CA ASN A 10 -12.33 -1.45 -21.77
C ASN A 10 -11.13 -2.06 -21.03
N LEU A 11 -9.97 -2.01 -21.67
CA LEU A 11 -8.69 -2.39 -21.07
C LEU A 11 -7.95 -1.14 -20.63
N HIS A 12 -7.57 -1.08 -19.36
CA HIS A 12 -6.75 -0.02 -18.78
C HIS A 12 -5.44 -0.59 -18.27
N ILE A 13 -4.32 -0.06 -18.75
CA ILE A 13 -2.97 -0.44 -18.30
C ILE A 13 -2.30 0.79 -17.71
N ILE A 14 -1.83 0.65 -16.48
CA ILE A 14 -1.12 1.70 -15.75
C ILE A 14 0.34 1.28 -15.70
N ASP A 15 1.14 1.91 -16.55
CA ASP A 15 2.59 1.82 -16.48
C ASP A 15 3.09 2.72 -15.35
N THR A 16 4.03 2.20 -14.56
CA THR A 16 4.57 2.87 -13.38
C THR A 16 6.08 3.00 -13.49
N PRO A 17 6.66 4.13 -13.05
CA PRO A 17 8.12 4.24 -12.92
C PRO A 17 8.70 3.16 -11.99
N GLY A 18 9.99 2.88 -12.16
CA GLY A 18 10.71 1.92 -11.31
C GLY A 18 10.70 2.33 -9.84
N LEU A 19 10.57 1.34 -8.96
CA LEU A 19 10.53 1.56 -7.50
C LEU A 19 11.92 1.60 -6.84
N ILE A 20 12.99 1.37 -7.60
CA ILE A 20 14.37 1.38 -7.12
C ILE A 20 15.08 2.64 -7.62
N GLU A 21 15.73 3.35 -6.71
CA GLU A 21 16.63 4.45 -7.03
C GLU A 21 17.89 4.36 -6.14
N GLY A 22 19.07 4.35 -6.76
CA GLY A 22 20.35 4.33 -6.01
C GLY A 22 20.54 3.14 -5.06
N GLY A 23 19.87 1.99 -5.30
CA GLY A 23 19.95 0.81 -4.44
C GLY A 23 18.97 0.80 -3.26
N TYR A 24 18.06 1.77 -3.19
CA TYR A 24 17.00 1.86 -2.19
C TYR A 24 15.62 1.94 -2.83
N VAL A 25 14.58 1.65 -2.05
CA VAL A 25 13.20 1.81 -2.51
C VAL A 25 12.83 3.30 -2.49
N ASN A 26 12.41 3.83 -3.64
CA ASN A 26 11.93 5.20 -3.74
C ASN A 26 10.46 5.29 -3.28
N PHE A 27 10.28 5.69 -2.02
CA PHE A 27 8.96 5.90 -1.43
C PHE A 27 8.19 7.11 -2.00
N GLN A 28 8.88 8.12 -2.54
CA GLN A 28 8.21 9.26 -3.18
C GLN A 28 7.49 8.81 -4.45
N THR A 29 8.16 8.00 -5.26
CA THR A 29 7.58 7.38 -6.45
C THR A 29 6.37 6.52 -6.10
N LEU A 30 6.47 5.73 -5.03
CA LEU A 30 5.35 4.92 -4.56
C LEU A 30 4.16 5.78 -4.10
N GLU A 31 4.40 6.91 -3.45
CA GLU A 31 3.36 7.85 -3.04
C GLU A 31 2.70 8.55 -4.25
N ILE A 32 3.47 8.88 -5.28
CA ILE A 32 2.94 9.39 -6.55
C ILE A 32 2.01 8.35 -7.20
N ILE A 33 2.44 7.07 -7.22
CA ILE A 33 1.63 5.97 -7.76
C ILE A 33 0.34 5.80 -6.95
N LYS A 34 0.40 5.83 -5.62
CA LYS A 34 -0.78 5.73 -4.75
C LYS A 34 -1.79 6.85 -5.00
N ARG A 35 -1.30 8.09 -5.14
CA ARG A 35 -2.14 9.25 -5.47
C ARG A 35 -2.74 9.13 -6.86
N PHE A 36 -1.98 8.66 -7.84
CA PHE A 36 -2.49 8.40 -9.18
C PHE A 36 -3.58 7.34 -9.18
N LEU A 37 -3.46 6.32 -8.34
CA LEU A 37 -4.43 5.24 -8.21
C LEU A 37 -5.64 5.60 -7.36
N LEU A 38 -5.69 6.78 -6.74
CA LEU A 38 -6.81 7.21 -5.91
C LEU A 38 -8.14 7.11 -6.69
N GLU A 39 -9.15 6.55 -6.04
CA GLU A 39 -10.50 6.27 -6.57
C GLU A 39 -10.56 5.23 -7.69
N LYS A 40 -9.44 4.56 -8.01
CA LYS A 40 -9.41 3.46 -9.00
C LYS A 40 -9.49 2.09 -8.31
N SER A 41 -9.95 1.10 -9.07
CA SER A 41 -9.86 -0.32 -8.70
C SER A 41 -8.68 -0.98 -9.41
N ILE A 42 -7.95 -1.81 -8.68
CA ILE A 42 -6.89 -2.67 -9.20
C ILE A 42 -7.45 -4.09 -9.31
N ASP A 43 -7.63 -4.54 -10.55
CA ASP A 43 -8.12 -5.89 -10.85
C ASP A 43 -6.98 -6.92 -10.91
N VAL A 44 -5.84 -6.53 -11.46
CA VAL A 44 -4.63 -7.36 -11.58
C VAL A 44 -3.38 -6.51 -11.33
N LEU A 45 -2.44 -7.05 -10.55
CA LEU A 45 -1.09 -6.52 -10.38
C LEU A 45 -0.13 -7.33 -11.24
N LEU A 46 0.55 -6.69 -12.18
CA LEU A 46 1.67 -7.31 -12.90
C LEU A 46 2.97 -6.99 -12.17
N TYR A 47 3.52 -7.97 -11.44
CA TYR A 47 4.84 -7.84 -10.82
C TYR A 47 5.90 -8.28 -11.84
N VAL A 48 6.54 -7.32 -12.49
CA VAL A 48 7.49 -7.57 -13.57
C VAL A 48 8.91 -7.68 -13.03
N ASP A 49 9.59 -8.76 -13.39
CA ASP A 49 11.02 -8.95 -13.14
C ASP A 49 11.68 -9.59 -14.37
N ARG A 50 13.00 -9.74 -14.36
CA ARG A 50 13.79 -10.36 -15.41
C ARG A 50 14.08 -11.82 -15.10
N LEU A 51 13.94 -12.67 -16.11
CA LEU A 51 14.28 -14.09 -16.02
C LEU A 51 15.80 -14.29 -15.98
N ASP A 52 16.56 -13.48 -16.72
CA ASP A 52 18.02 -13.57 -16.87
C ASP A 52 18.82 -13.05 -15.65
N THR A 53 18.14 -12.70 -14.56
CA THR A 53 18.77 -12.31 -13.30
C THR A 53 18.96 -13.52 -12.37
N TYR A 54 20.19 -13.71 -11.89
CA TYR A 54 20.56 -14.86 -11.04
C TYR A 54 20.34 -14.64 -9.55
N ARG A 55 20.18 -13.38 -9.11
CA ARG A 55 20.09 -13.02 -7.70
C ARG A 55 18.69 -12.56 -7.35
N VAL A 56 18.27 -12.92 -6.14
CA VAL A 56 17.14 -12.30 -5.46
C VAL A 56 17.68 -11.71 -4.19
N ASP A 57 17.70 -10.39 -4.14
CA ASP A 57 18.39 -9.65 -3.09
C ASP A 57 17.41 -9.17 -2.02
N ASN A 58 17.96 -8.65 -0.92
CA ASN A 58 17.14 -8.03 0.12
C ASN A 58 16.36 -6.80 -0.42
N LEU A 59 16.80 -6.21 -1.51
CA LEU A 59 16.10 -5.13 -2.20
C LEU A 59 14.75 -5.59 -2.75
N ASP A 60 14.69 -6.76 -3.38
CA ASP A 60 13.43 -7.35 -3.88
C ASP A 60 12.43 -7.55 -2.74
N LYS A 61 12.93 -8.01 -1.59
CA LYS A 61 12.11 -8.15 -0.38
C LYS A 61 11.58 -6.80 0.11
N GLN A 62 12.38 -5.74 0.04
CA GLN A 62 11.96 -4.39 0.41
C GLN A 62 10.89 -3.84 -0.55
N ILE A 63 11.00 -4.11 -1.85
CA ILE A 63 10.01 -3.71 -2.86
C ILE A 63 8.67 -4.39 -2.59
N VAL A 64 8.69 -5.72 -2.43
CA VAL A 64 7.49 -6.50 -2.10
C VAL A 64 6.86 -5.97 -0.81
N ARG A 65 7.68 -5.67 0.20
CA ARG A 65 7.21 -5.08 1.45
C ARG A 65 6.58 -3.71 1.23
N ALA A 66 7.19 -2.84 0.44
CA ALA A 66 6.67 -1.49 0.17
C ALA A 66 5.33 -1.53 -0.59
N ILE A 67 5.18 -2.43 -1.58
CA ILE A 67 3.91 -2.69 -2.28
C ILE A 67 2.85 -3.18 -1.28
N THR A 68 3.23 -4.13 -0.43
CA THR A 68 2.32 -4.71 0.58
C THR A 68 1.88 -3.68 1.62
N ASP A 69 2.81 -2.84 2.09
CA ASP A 69 2.53 -1.80 3.08
C ASP A 69 1.67 -0.69 2.45
N SER A 70 1.73 -0.49 1.13
CA SER A 70 0.95 0.52 0.40
C SER A 70 -0.46 0.09 -0.02
N PHE A 71 -0.60 -1.14 -0.51
CA PHE A 71 -1.87 -1.63 -1.08
C PHE A 71 -2.52 -2.75 -0.27
N GLY A 72 -1.85 -3.22 0.79
CA GLY A 72 -2.29 -4.34 1.61
C GLY A 72 -1.88 -5.70 1.04
N LYS A 73 -1.97 -6.74 1.86
CA LYS A 73 -1.60 -8.12 1.48
C LYS A 73 -2.48 -8.72 0.41
N GLU A 74 -3.72 -8.26 0.32
CA GLU A 74 -4.73 -8.77 -0.62
C GLU A 74 -4.32 -8.54 -2.08
N ILE A 75 -3.41 -7.59 -2.37
CA ILE A 75 -2.94 -7.32 -3.74
C ILE A 75 -2.26 -8.52 -4.37
N TRP A 76 -1.62 -9.34 -3.54
CA TRP A 76 -0.93 -10.55 -3.98
C TRP A 76 -1.89 -11.68 -4.38
N LYS A 77 -3.17 -11.62 -4.00
CA LYS A 77 -4.21 -12.53 -4.53
C LYS A 77 -4.61 -12.19 -5.97
N LYS A 78 -4.34 -10.96 -6.41
CA LYS A 78 -4.55 -10.47 -7.77
C LYS A 78 -3.21 -10.25 -8.49
N ALA A 79 -2.11 -10.76 -7.96
CA ALA A 79 -0.80 -10.62 -8.58
C ALA A 79 -0.54 -11.71 -9.62
N LEU A 80 0.15 -11.32 -10.67
CA LEU A 80 0.75 -12.19 -11.68
C LEU A 80 2.23 -11.79 -11.77
N ILE A 81 3.13 -12.74 -11.55
CA ILE A 81 4.57 -12.50 -11.69
C ILE A 81 4.93 -12.68 -13.16
N VAL A 82 5.46 -11.62 -13.77
CA VAL A 82 5.84 -11.60 -15.18
C VAL A 82 7.36 -11.61 -15.27
N LEU A 83 7.93 -12.64 -15.89
CA LEU A 83 9.37 -12.73 -16.12
C LEU A 83 9.69 -12.40 -17.58
N THR A 84 10.36 -11.28 -17.75
CA THR A 84 10.83 -10.78 -19.05
C THR A 84 12.14 -11.46 -19.46
N HIS A 85 12.55 -11.28 -20.72
CA HIS A 85 13.74 -11.91 -21.28
C HIS A 85 13.61 -13.44 -21.32
N ALA A 86 12.42 -13.94 -21.62
CA ALA A 86 12.14 -15.37 -21.66
C ALA A 86 12.94 -16.11 -22.76
N GLN A 87 13.41 -15.42 -23.81
CA GLN A 87 14.24 -16.03 -24.84
C GLN A 87 15.73 -15.96 -24.48
N LEU A 88 16.08 -16.52 -23.32
CA LEU A 88 17.45 -16.70 -22.88
C LEU A 88 17.90 -18.14 -23.06
N SER A 89 19.20 -18.34 -23.23
CA SER A 89 19.84 -19.65 -23.12
C SER A 89 20.45 -19.78 -21.72
N PRO A 90 19.96 -20.69 -20.85
CA PRO A 90 20.50 -20.85 -19.51
C PRO A 90 22.00 -21.18 -19.53
N PRO A 91 22.79 -20.68 -18.58
CA PRO A 91 24.21 -21.04 -18.47
C PRO A 91 24.36 -22.51 -18.03
N ASP A 92 25.59 -23.01 -18.14
CA ASP A 92 25.98 -24.36 -17.69
C ASP A 92 25.20 -25.51 -18.33
N CYS A 93 24.66 -25.29 -19.54
CA CYS A 93 23.80 -26.25 -20.25
C CYS A 93 22.60 -26.72 -19.42
N LEU A 94 22.09 -25.88 -18.51
CA LEU A 94 20.90 -26.18 -17.75
C LEU A 94 19.68 -26.24 -18.66
N GLU A 95 18.82 -27.23 -18.41
CA GLU A 95 17.48 -27.29 -19.00
C GLU A 95 16.68 -26.03 -18.65
N TYR A 96 15.98 -25.48 -19.64
CA TYR A 96 15.23 -24.22 -19.49
C TYR A 96 14.20 -24.29 -18.36
N ASP A 97 13.48 -25.41 -18.27
CA ASP A 97 12.45 -25.61 -17.25
C ASP A 97 13.04 -25.66 -15.84
N VAL A 98 14.23 -26.22 -15.69
CA VAL A 98 14.94 -26.28 -14.40
C VAL A 98 15.41 -24.87 -14.00
N PHE A 99 15.93 -24.10 -14.96
CA PHE A 99 16.33 -22.72 -14.72
C PHE A 99 15.13 -21.85 -14.30
N PHE A 100 14.03 -21.96 -15.02
CA PHE A 100 12.77 -21.27 -14.71
C PHE A 100 12.21 -21.69 -13.34
N ALA A 101 12.18 -22.98 -13.02
CA ALA A 101 11.71 -23.49 -11.73
C ALA A 101 12.51 -22.92 -10.56
N ARG A 102 13.85 -22.91 -10.64
CA ARG A 102 14.71 -22.33 -9.59
C ARG A 102 14.46 -20.83 -9.42
N ARG A 103 14.37 -20.09 -10.53
CA ARG A 103 14.16 -18.63 -10.51
C ARG A 103 12.79 -18.26 -9.95
N SER A 104 11.73 -18.94 -10.38
CA SER A 104 10.36 -18.74 -9.91
C SER A 104 10.21 -19.08 -8.43
N GLU A 105 10.81 -20.19 -7.97
CA GLU A 105 10.79 -20.57 -6.55
C GLU A 105 11.51 -19.53 -5.68
N ALA A 106 12.67 -19.03 -6.12
CA ALA A 106 13.40 -17.99 -5.41
C ALA A 106 12.59 -16.70 -5.26
N LEU A 107 11.91 -16.27 -6.33
CA LEU A 107 11.02 -15.10 -6.29
C LEU A 107 9.81 -15.31 -5.41
N LEU A 108 9.15 -16.47 -5.50
CA LEU A 108 8.02 -16.79 -4.63
C LEU A 108 8.42 -16.73 -3.15
N LYS A 109 9.60 -17.23 -2.78
CA LYS A 109 10.12 -17.15 -1.41
C LYS A 109 10.24 -15.69 -0.95
N VAL A 110 10.75 -14.81 -1.80
CA VAL A 110 10.90 -13.39 -1.46
C VAL A 110 9.57 -12.66 -1.42
N VAL A 111 8.66 -12.93 -2.36
CA VAL A 111 7.30 -12.37 -2.32
C VAL A 111 6.58 -12.79 -1.04
N ARG A 112 6.61 -14.09 -0.69
CA ARG A 112 6.01 -14.58 0.56
C ARG A 112 6.61 -13.91 1.80
N SER A 113 7.93 -13.78 1.84
CA SER A 113 8.64 -13.16 2.96
C SER A 113 8.36 -11.67 3.08
N GLY A 114 8.43 -10.92 1.99
CA GLY A 114 8.21 -9.46 1.95
C GLY A 114 6.75 -9.09 2.20
N ALA A 115 5.80 -9.85 1.65
CA ALA A 115 4.37 -9.63 1.83
C ALA A 115 3.84 -10.15 3.17
N LYS A 116 4.70 -10.79 3.97
CA LYS A 116 4.34 -11.40 5.27
C LYS A 116 3.15 -12.37 5.12
N ILE A 117 3.16 -13.16 4.05
CA ILE A 117 2.15 -14.19 3.79
C ILE A 117 2.46 -15.37 4.70
N LYS A 118 1.51 -15.78 5.53
CA LYS A 118 1.74 -16.84 6.50
C LYS A 118 1.74 -18.18 5.76
N LYS A 119 2.42 -19.20 6.31
CA LYS A 119 2.50 -20.54 5.71
C LYS A 119 1.12 -21.23 5.58
N GLN A 120 0.17 -20.82 6.43
CA GLN A 120 -1.23 -21.24 6.42
C GLN A 120 -2.08 -20.58 5.32
N ASP A 121 -1.60 -19.49 4.71
CA ASP A 121 -2.29 -18.80 3.63
C ASP A 121 -2.04 -19.57 2.32
N THR A 122 -2.95 -20.48 1.97
CA THR A 122 -2.83 -21.38 0.81
C THR A 122 -2.65 -20.63 -0.53
N TRP A 123 -3.22 -19.43 -0.64
CA TRP A 123 -3.14 -18.60 -1.84
C TRP A 123 -1.74 -18.04 -2.10
N GLY A 124 -0.91 -17.86 -1.07
CA GLY A 124 0.47 -17.38 -1.21
C GLY A 124 1.38 -18.33 -1.97
N SER A 125 0.95 -19.58 -2.12
CA SER A 125 1.67 -20.60 -2.86
C SER A 125 1.32 -20.65 -4.36
N ASN A 126 0.21 -20.03 -4.75
CA ASN A 126 -0.38 -20.14 -6.09
C ASN A 126 -0.34 -18.84 -6.89
N ILE A 127 0.62 -17.94 -6.63
CA ILE A 127 0.78 -16.76 -7.48
C ILE A 127 1.25 -17.25 -8.86
N PRO A 128 0.47 -17.01 -9.94
CA PRO A 128 0.83 -17.50 -11.26
C PRO A 128 2.02 -16.74 -11.85
N PHE A 129 2.70 -17.40 -12.78
CA PHE A 129 3.81 -16.86 -13.54
C PHE A 129 3.45 -16.75 -15.02
N ALA A 130 3.93 -15.70 -15.67
CA ALA A 130 3.91 -15.57 -17.13
C ALA A 130 5.30 -15.21 -17.64
N LEU A 131 5.75 -15.92 -18.67
CA LEU A 131 7.01 -15.66 -19.36
C LEU A 131 6.75 -14.70 -20.52
N VAL A 132 7.60 -13.68 -20.69
CA VAL A 132 7.43 -12.62 -21.68
C VAL A 132 8.74 -12.34 -22.41
N GLU A 133 8.67 -12.18 -23.74
CA GLU A 133 9.80 -11.75 -24.56
C GLU A 133 9.44 -10.53 -25.41
N ASN A 134 9.90 -9.37 -24.96
CA ASN A 134 9.60 -8.08 -25.60
C ASN A 134 10.50 -7.80 -26.80
N SER A 135 11.64 -8.47 -26.94
CA SER A 135 12.58 -8.26 -28.03
C SER A 135 11.90 -8.35 -29.41
N GLY A 136 12.32 -7.48 -30.32
CA GLY A 136 11.93 -7.55 -31.73
C GLY A 136 12.48 -8.81 -32.42
N ARG A 137 13.50 -9.44 -31.83
CA ARG A 137 14.15 -10.67 -32.31
C ARG A 137 13.56 -11.94 -31.67
N CYS A 138 12.41 -11.83 -31.01
CA CYS A 138 11.71 -13.00 -30.50
C CYS A 138 11.36 -13.95 -31.64
N ASN A 139 11.62 -15.25 -31.43
CA ASN A 139 11.30 -16.31 -32.35
C ASN A 139 9.79 -16.32 -32.58
N LYS A 140 9.40 -16.68 -33.81
CA LYS A 140 8.00 -16.76 -34.20
C LYS A 140 7.64 -18.17 -34.65
N ASN A 141 6.41 -18.57 -34.39
CA ASN A 141 5.86 -19.79 -34.97
C ASN A 141 5.42 -19.56 -36.44
N LYS A 142 4.84 -20.59 -37.06
CA LYS A 142 4.30 -20.53 -38.43
C LYS A 142 3.16 -19.51 -38.60
N ASN A 143 2.50 -19.13 -37.51
CA ASN A 143 1.41 -18.16 -37.47
C ASN A 143 1.91 -16.73 -37.17
N GLU A 144 3.23 -16.50 -37.23
CA GLU A 144 3.91 -15.25 -36.87
C GLU A 144 3.75 -14.79 -35.41
N GLU A 145 3.29 -15.68 -34.53
CA GLU A 145 3.14 -15.39 -33.11
C GLU A 145 4.48 -15.52 -32.39
N LYS A 146 4.77 -14.59 -31.48
CA LYS A 146 5.99 -14.63 -30.66
C LYS A 146 5.96 -15.81 -29.68
N ILE A 147 6.97 -16.67 -29.77
CA ILE A 147 7.10 -17.87 -28.95
C ILE A 147 8.29 -17.79 -28.00
N ILE A 148 8.16 -18.46 -26.86
CA ILE A 148 9.23 -18.66 -25.87
C ILE A 148 9.83 -20.07 -26.03
N PRO A 149 11.00 -20.36 -25.42
CA PRO A 149 11.50 -21.71 -25.29
C PRO A 149 10.40 -22.63 -24.72
N GLY A 150 10.13 -23.75 -25.41
CA GLY A 150 8.95 -24.61 -25.17
C GLY A 150 7.81 -24.43 -26.20
N GLY A 151 7.90 -23.45 -27.10
CA GLY A 151 6.99 -23.29 -28.25
C GLY A 151 5.67 -22.58 -27.95
N THR A 152 5.45 -22.18 -26.69
CA THR A 152 4.24 -21.48 -26.26
C THR A 152 4.21 -20.05 -26.82
N ALA A 153 3.09 -19.63 -27.42
CA ALA A 153 2.86 -18.24 -27.79
C ALA A 153 2.60 -17.40 -26.53
N TRP A 154 3.50 -16.47 -26.22
CA TRP A 154 3.49 -15.84 -24.89
C TRP A 154 2.43 -14.74 -24.73
N ILE A 155 2.09 -14.01 -25.81
CA ILE A 155 1.08 -12.93 -25.74
C ILE A 155 -0.31 -13.51 -25.41
N PRO A 156 -0.83 -14.52 -26.14
CA PRO A 156 -2.11 -15.14 -25.78
C PRO A 156 -2.08 -15.76 -24.39
N ASN A 157 -0.97 -16.40 -24.02
CA ASN A 157 -0.81 -17.01 -22.70
C ASN A 157 -0.86 -15.96 -21.58
N LEU A 158 -0.17 -14.83 -21.73
CA LEU A 158 -0.18 -13.73 -20.77
C LEU A 158 -1.60 -13.19 -20.56
N VAL A 159 -2.33 -12.92 -21.66
CA VAL A 159 -3.71 -12.41 -21.57
C VAL A 159 -4.62 -13.44 -20.91
N LYS A 160 -4.48 -14.73 -21.25
CA LYS A 160 -5.22 -15.81 -20.60
C LYS A 160 -4.97 -15.81 -19.09
N THR A 161 -3.72 -15.76 -18.64
CA THR A 161 -3.39 -15.74 -17.21
C THR A 161 -3.93 -14.49 -16.50
N ILE A 162 -3.91 -13.33 -17.16
CA ILE A 162 -4.54 -12.10 -16.64
C ILE A 162 -6.04 -12.31 -16.41
N ILE A 163 -6.73 -12.92 -17.37
CA ILE A 163 -8.17 -13.24 -17.25
C ILE A 163 -8.40 -14.21 -16.09
N ASP A 164 -7.60 -15.28 -15.99
CA ASP A 164 -7.73 -16.27 -14.92
C ASP A 164 -7.56 -15.64 -13.52
N VAL A 165 -6.57 -14.75 -13.35
CA VAL A 165 -6.37 -14.00 -12.10
C VAL A 165 -7.52 -13.02 -11.83
N THR A 166 -8.03 -12.37 -12.87
CA THR A 166 -9.18 -11.46 -12.75
C THR A 166 -10.41 -12.23 -12.25
N LEU A 167 -10.64 -13.44 -12.77
CA LEU A 167 -11.81 -14.28 -12.48
C LEU A 167 -11.68 -15.19 -11.25
N ASN A 168 -10.56 -15.15 -10.53
CA ASN A 168 -10.27 -16.05 -9.39
C ASN A 168 -11.15 -15.85 -8.13
N GLY A 169 -12.24 -15.09 -8.21
CA GLY A 169 -13.18 -14.82 -7.12
C GLY A 169 -12.69 -13.85 -6.03
N SER A 170 -11.41 -13.46 -6.02
CA SER A 170 -10.91 -12.44 -5.10
C SER A 170 -11.44 -11.07 -5.46
N LYS A 171 -11.69 -10.21 -4.46
CA LYS A 171 -12.19 -8.85 -4.69
C LYS A 171 -11.09 -7.97 -5.28
N ALA A 172 -11.46 -7.12 -6.24
CA ALA A 172 -10.59 -6.07 -6.74
C ALA A 172 -10.26 -5.07 -5.62
N ILE A 173 -9.08 -4.47 -5.68
CA ILE A 173 -8.62 -3.55 -4.64
C ILE A 173 -9.04 -2.14 -5.00
N LYS A 174 -9.98 -1.60 -4.23
CA LYS A 174 -10.34 -0.19 -4.34
C LYS A 174 -9.33 0.66 -3.58
N VAL A 175 -8.68 1.58 -4.29
CA VAL A 175 -7.71 2.50 -3.70
C VAL A 175 -8.45 3.74 -3.18
N ASP A 176 -8.93 3.63 -1.95
CA ASP A 176 -9.60 4.74 -1.25
C ASP A 176 -8.60 5.62 -0.50
N LYS A 177 -9.01 6.86 -0.16
CA LYS A 177 -8.19 7.79 0.66
C LYS A 177 -7.67 7.15 1.95
N LYS A 178 -8.46 6.25 2.56
CA LYS A 178 -8.06 5.50 3.76
C LYS A 178 -6.89 4.53 3.51
N LEU A 179 -6.81 3.94 2.32
CA LEU A 179 -5.69 3.07 1.93
C LEU A 179 -4.43 3.92 1.67
N VAL A 180 -4.60 5.09 1.06
CA VAL A 180 -3.50 6.01 0.71
C VAL A 180 -2.89 6.68 1.95
N GLU A 181 -3.71 7.23 2.84
CA GLU A 181 -3.27 7.92 4.06
C GLU A 181 -2.81 6.94 5.17
N GLY A 182 -3.19 5.66 5.05
CA GLY A 182 -2.91 4.64 6.06
C GLY A 182 -3.64 4.88 7.38
N PRO A 183 -3.44 3.99 8.37
CA PRO A 183 -4.02 4.18 9.70
C PRO A 183 -3.36 5.38 10.39
N ASN A 184 -4.07 6.50 10.49
CA ASN A 184 -3.59 7.71 11.17
C ASN A 184 -3.30 7.42 12.66
N PRO A 185 -2.02 7.35 13.09
CA PRO A 185 -1.67 6.99 14.47
C PRO A 185 -2.17 8.03 15.48
N ASN A 186 -2.33 9.28 15.04
CA ASN A 186 -2.83 10.38 15.85
C ASN A 186 -4.35 10.30 16.11
N ARG A 187 -5.10 9.40 15.46
CA ARG A 187 -6.54 9.25 15.71
C ARG A 187 -6.85 8.54 17.03
N LYS A 188 -6.05 7.53 17.41
CA LYS A 188 -6.30 6.71 18.61
C LYS A 188 -6.30 7.53 19.90
N TRP A 189 -5.39 8.49 20.01
CA TRP A 189 -5.30 9.37 21.19
C TRP A 189 -6.27 10.55 21.11
N LYS A 190 -6.70 10.94 19.90
CA LYS A 190 -7.73 11.98 19.72
C LYS A 190 -9.08 11.59 20.30
N GLU A 191 -9.40 10.31 20.35
CA GLU A 191 -10.65 9.81 20.97
C GLU A 191 -10.69 10.04 22.49
N PHE A 192 -9.52 10.22 23.15
CA PHE A 192 -9.43 10.53 24.58
C PHE A 192 -9.47 12.04 24.88
N ILE A 193 -9.41 12.91 23.87
CA ILE A 193 -9.45 14.37 24.06
C ILE A 193 -10.68 14.83 24.86
N PRO A 194 -11.91 14.34 24.61
CA PRO A 194 -13.09 14.72 25.40
C PRO A 194 -12.97 14.31 26.86
N LEU A 195 -12.38 13.13 27.13
CA LEU A 195 -12.17 12.62 28.48
C LEU A 195 -11.14 13.48 29.24
N ILE A 196 -10.03 13.83 28.58
CA ILE A 196 -8.99 14.69 29.14
C ILE A 196 -9.57 16.08 29.45
N PHE A 197 -10.37 16.66 28.55
CA PHE A 197 -11.05 17.93 28.80
C PHE A 197 -12.05 17.86 29.95
N ALA A 198 -12.81 16.76 30.06
CA ALA A 198 -13.72 16.56 31.19
C ALA A 198 -12.94 16.52 32.52
N VAL A 199 -11.83 15.77 32.57
CA VAL A 199 -10.97 15.71 33.74
C VAL A 199 -10.41 17.09 34.10
N GLN A 200 -9.86 17.83 33.13
CA GLN A 200 -9.38 19.20 33.37
C GLN A 200 -10.50 20.13 33.86
N TYR A 201 -11.69 20.03 33.31
CA TYR A 201 -12.82 20.86 33.73
C TYR A 201 -13.27 20.57 35.17
N PHE A 202 -13.44 19.30 35.53
CA PHE A 202 -13.95 18.90 36.84
C PHE A 202 -12.90 18.96 37.96
N PHE A 203 -11.65 18.63 37.67
CA PHE A 203 -10.61 18.48 38.68
C PHE A 203 -9.61 19.65 38.75
N ILE A 204 -9.56 20.52 37.73
CA ILE A 204 -8.69 21.70 37.74
C ILE A 204 -9.54 22.97 37.77
N ILE A 205 -10.42 23.16 36.77
CA ILE A 205 -11.18 24.41 36.62
C ILE A 205 -12.22 24.61 37.73
N LYS A 206 -13.05 23.59 38.03
CA LYS A 206 -14.09 23.69 39.07
C LYS A 206 -13.53 24.00 40.47
N PRO A 207 -12.43 23.37 40.93
CA PRO A 207 -11.80 23.72 42.21
C PRO A 207 -11.23 25.14 42.22
N ILE A 208 -10.53 25.55 41.17
CA ILE A 208 -9.98 26.92 41.06
C ILE A 208 -11.12 27.96 41.10
N GLN A 209 -12.19 27.73 40.35
CA GLN A 209 -13.36 28.62 40.38
C GLN A 209 -14.02 28.68 41.76
N ARG A 210 -14.06 27.56 42.50
CA ARG A 210 -14.57 27.55 43.88
C ARG A 210 -13.65 28.33 44.82
N ALA A 211 -12.33 28.16 44.71
CA ALA A 211 -11.36 28.89 45.50
C ALA A 211 -11.48 30.41 45.26
N ILE A 212 -11.49 30.85 44.00
CA ILE A 212 -11.68 32.26 43.63
C ILE A 212 -12.99 32.82 44.21
N LYS A 213 -14.10 32.08 44.12
CA LYS A 213 -15.38 32.52 44.70
C LYS A 213 -15.36 32.61 46.22
N GLN A 214 -14.65 31.70 46.89
CA GLN A 214 -14.48 31.73 48.33
C GLN A 214 -13.61 32.91 48.77
N ASP A 215 -12.57 33.23 48.00
CA ASP A 215 -11.70 34.38 48.26
C ASP A 215 -12.47 35.70 48.06
N ILE A 216 -13.23 35.84 46.96
CA ILE A 216 -14.11 37.00 46.73
C ILE A 216 -15.15 37.14 47.85
N ALA A 217 -15.67 36.03 48.39
CA ALA A 217 -16.65 36.06 49.48
C ALA A 217 -16.02 36.38 50.85
N ARG A 218 -14.71 36.16 51.02
CA ARG A 218 -13.95 36.45 52.24
C ARG A 218 -13.32 37.83 52.22
N GLU A 219 -13.10 38.40 51.04
CA GLU A 219 -12.77 39.82 50.89
C GLU A 219 -13.94 40.66 51.41
N ALA A 220 -13.71 41.36 52.51
CA ALA A 220 -14.59 42.42 52.94
C ALA A 220 -14.58 43.51 51.86
N ARG A 221 -15.78 43.96 51.45
CA ARG A 221 -15.92 45.03 50.45
C ARG A 221 -15.00 46.18 50.80
N PRO A 222 -14.11 46.61 49.89
CA PRO A 222 -13.17 47.66 50.19
C PRO A 222 -13.93 48.95 50.54
N ALA A 223 -13.38 49.75 51.47
CA ALA A 223 -14.06 50.86 52.11
C ALA A 223 -14.64 51.93 51.15
N TRP A 224 -14.19 51.97 49.89
CA TRP A 224 -14.73 52.85 48.85
C TRP A 224 -16.08 52.37 48.28
N GLU A 225 -16.37 51.07 48.32
CA GLU A 225 -17.63 50.47 47.86
C GLU A 225 -18.77 50.64 48.89
N MET A 226 -18.41 50.91 50.15
CA MET A 226 -19.34 51.18 51.26
C MET A 226 -19.67 52.68 51.43
N ARG A 227 -19.08 53.57 50.62
CA ARG A 227 -19.36 55.02 50.68
C ARG A 227 -20.74 55.40 50.13
N ASP A 228 -21.32 54.57 49.25
CA ASP A 228 -22.61 54.85 48.62
C ASP A 228 -23.80 54.27 49.41
N THR A 229 -23.57 53.39 50.37
CA THR A 229 -24.62 52.85 51.26
C THR A 229 -24.63 53.63 52.57
N GLY A 230 -25.34 54.75 52.59
CA GLY A 230 -25.44 55.65 53.73
C GLY A 230 -25.67 54.96 55.07
N SER A 231 -24.74 55.14 56.01
CA SER A 231 -24.96 54.94 57.44
C SER A 231 -24.11 55.94 58.23
N PRO A 232 -24.63 56.44 59.37
CA PRO A 232 -24.35 57.79 59.81
C PRO A 232 -23.05 57.92 60.59
N LEU A 233 -22.36 59.05 60.39
CA LEU A 233 -21.20 59.49 61.16
C LEU A 233 -21.51 59.46 62.66
N ARG A 234 -20.77 58.65 63.43
CA ARG A 234 -20.69 58.80 64.89
C ARG A 234 -20.03 60.13 65.22
N LYS A 235 -20.76 61.00 65.91
CA LYS A 235 -20.20 62.16 66.62
C LYS A 235 -19.50 61.68 67.90
N TYR A 236 -18.37 62.34 68.16
CA TYR A 236 -17.44 62.31 69.31
C TYR A 236 -17.85 61.50 70.54
#